data_AF-A0A8B7IGW9-F1
#
_entry.id   AF-A0A8B7IGW9-F1
#
_cell.length_a   1.000
_cell.length_b   1.000
_cell.length_c   1.000
_cell.angle_alpha   90.00
_cell.angle_beta   90.00
_cell.angle_gamma   90.00
#
_symmetry.space_group_name_H-M   'P 1'
#
loop_
_entity.id
_entity.type
_entity.pdbx_description
1 polymer ?
#
loop_
_entity_poly.entity_id
_entity_poly.type
_entity_poly.pdbx_seq_one_letter_code
_entity_poly.pdbx_strand_id
1 'polypeptide(L)'
;MTFADLRVHAGASSGWPGQDGRCCSLSLCLQGVDSLVLESVMFAILAERALGPRLYGVFPQGRLEQYIPSRRLRTEDLQDPDISKEIAVKMSRFHGMVMPFNKEPKWLFGTMEGYLKQISELTFPEEAQLKKFNRLKAYNLQEEMKSLRELLESTPSPVVFCHNDVQEGNILLLAGHEASSSDKLMLIDFEYSSYNYRGFDIGNHFCEWVYNYTHNSWPFYKASPENYPNRQQQLHFIRHYLSEDSGRRGDTTHEEQARIEEEMLTEINRFALASHFFWGLWSILQAKISTIKFGYLDYAQSRFEAYFQQKARCLASLSLRLRLRSPYPAQILQPLVLRQLPVDRERRLLPTLADPICSVEGCCSCGLPLRWAGLTEGVSVGQVLHTSVERCDPWSDSWAFVSSLPLTDFTFAIPLSHEVPLCTAHGSSVYAPGTAQRAGEKPLLR
;
A
#
# COMPACT_ATOMS: atom_id res chain seq x y z
N MET A 1 -2.17 16.01 -10.76
CA MET A 1 -2.58 15.15 -11.90
C MET A 1 -2.07 13.76 -11.61
N THR A 2 -2.96 12.82 -11.31
CA THR A 2 -2.66 11.38 -11.26
C THR A 2 -2.95 10.78 -12.63
N PHE A 3 -2.16 9.82 -13.10
CA PHE A 3 -2.18 9.36 -14.49
C PHE A 3 -3.42 8.53 -14.86
N ALA A 4 -4.19 8.06 -13.87
CA ALA A 4 -5.53 7.51 -14.03
C ALA A 4 -6.47 8.40 -14.88
N ASP A 5 -6.23 9.72 -14.91
CA ASP A 5 -7.12 10.71 -15.51
C ASP A 5 -6.93 10.94 -17.03
N LEU A 6 -6.31 10.04 -17.80
CA LEU A 6 -6.21 10.23 -19.27
C LEU A 6 -6.61 9.04 -20.15
N ARG A 7 -6.80 7.83 -19.61
CA ARG A 7 -6.83 6.62 -20.46
C ARG A 7 -8.20 6.00 -20.72
N VAL A 8 -9.26 6.41 -20.02
CA VAL A 8 -10.64 5.91 -20.25
C VAL A 8 -11.26 6.46 -21.55
N HIS A 9 -10.72 7.56 -22.11
CA HIS A 9 -11.25 8.19 -23.34
C HIS A 9 -10.27 8.33 -24.50
N ALA A 10 -9.01 7.91 -24.35
CA ALA A 10 -8.08 7.84 -25.47
C ALA A 10 -8.22 6.48 -26.19
N GLY A 11 -9.23 6.37 -27.06
CA GLY A 11 -9.15 5.42 -28.16
C GLY A 11 -7.90 5.75 -29.00
N ALA A 12 -7.12 4.71 -29.30
CA ALA A 12 -5.86 4.70 -30.07
C ALA A 12 -4.58 4.98 -29.26
N SER A 13 -3.95 3.91 -28.78
CA SER A 13 -2.50 3.79 -28.89
C SER A 13 -2.16 3.81 -30.40
N SER A 14 -1.80 4.98 -30.92
CA SER A 14 -1.26 5.07 -32.28
C SER A 14 0.17 4.51 -32.24
N GLY A 15 0.32 3.28 -32.74
CA GLY A 15 1.64 2.71 -32.99
C GLY A 15 2.34 3.53 -34.06
N TRP A 16 3.54 4.01 -33.76
CA TRP A 16 4.39 4.66 -34.75
C TRP A 16 5.27 3.61 -35.41
N PRO A 17 5.25 3.45 -36.75
CA PRO A 17 6.17 2.56 -37.43
C PRO A 17 7.59 3.15 -37.35
N GLY A 18 8.48 2.50 -36.61
CA GLY A 18 9.91 2.77 -36.72
C GLY A 18 10.43 2.35 -38.10
N GLN A 19 11.54 2.94 -38.56
CA GLN A 19 12.16 2.67 -39.87
C GLN A 19 12.52 1.19 -40.13
N ASP A 20 12.48 0.34 -39.10
CA ASP A 20 12.72 -1.11 -39.15
C ASP A 20 11.45 -1.97 -38.93
N GLY A 21 10.24 -1.40 -38.98
CA GLY A 21 8.99 -2.15 -38.72
C GLY A 21 8.75 -2.54 -37.25
N ARG A 22 9.53 -1.97 -36.31
CA ARG A 22 9.32 -2.11 -34.86
C ARG A 22 8.41 -0.98 -34.36
N CYS A 23 7.27 -1.34 -33.76
CA CYS A 23 6.37 -0.40 -33.09
C CYS A 23 6.77 -0.19 -31.62
N CYS A 24 6.73 1.06 -31.16
CA CYS A 24 6.98 1.44 -29.76
C CYS A 24 5.79 2.22 -29.20
N SER A 25 5.60 2.16 -27.88
CA SER A 25 4.63 2.98 -27.15
C SER A 25 5.33 4.15 -26.46
N LEU A 26 4.71 5.33 -26.51
CA LEU A 26 5.17 6.54 -25.82
C LEU A 26 4.29 6.78 -24.60
N SER A 27 4.89 6.76 -23.41
CA SER A 27 4.23 7.13 -22.16
C SER A 27 4.80 8.45 -21.68
N LEU A 28 3.98 9.50 -21.59
CA LEU A 28 4.37 10.76 -20.93
C LEU A 28 4.36 10.55 -19.41
N CYS A 29 5.22 11.24 -18.66
CA CYS A 29 5.17 11.27 -17.19
C CYS A 29 5.22 12.72 -16.70
N LEU A 30 4.28 13.09 -15.83
CA LEU A 30 4.15 14.43 -15.24
C LEU A 30 4.14 14.28 -13.72
N GLN A 31 5.31 14.05 -13.12
CA GLN A 31 5.45 13.86 -11.67
C GLN A 31 6.66 14.60 -11.08
N GLY A 32 6.68 14.75 -9.76
CA GLY A 32 7.83 15.25 -9.01
C GLY A 32 9.03 14.29 -9.05
N VAL A 33 10.22 14.84 -8.86
CA VAL A 33 11.51 14.16 -9.14
C VAL A 33 11.68 12.83 -8.41
N ASP A 34 11.30 12.74 -7.12
CA ASP A 34 11.45 11.51 -6.32
C ASP A 34 10.50 10.38 -6.78
N SER A 35 9.29 10.72 -7.21
CA SER A 35 8.31 9.76 -7.73
C SER A 35 8.75 9.19 -9.08
N LEU A 36 9.35 10.03 -9.93
CA LEU A 36 9.88 9.63 -11.23
C LEU A 36 11.03 8.61 -11.12
N VAL A 37 11.91 8.76 -10.11
CA VAL A 37 13.01 7.82 -9.87
C VAL A 37 12.48 6.45 -9.47
N LEU A 38 11.56 6.39 -8.51
CA LEU A 38 10.97 5.12 -8.05
C LEU A 38 10.21 4.41 -9.17
N GLU A 39 9.39 5.15 -9.93
CA GLU A 39 8.65 4.60 -11.08
C GLU A 39 9.61 4.06 -12.15
N SER A 40 10.68 4.79 -12.45
CA SER A 40 11.68 4.37 -13.44
C SER A 40 12.42 3.09 -13.01
N VAL A 41 12.81 3.01 -11.73
CA VAL A 41 13.45 1.81 -11.16
C VAL A 41 12.49 0.62 -11.20
N MET A 42 11.23 0.84 -10.82
CA MET A 42 10.21 -0.20 -10.85
C MET A 42 10.03 -0.74 -12.28
N PHE A 43 9.84 0.15 -13.24
CA PHE A 43 9.62 -0.22 -14.63
C PHE A 43 10.82 -0.96 -15.23
N ALA A 44 12.04 -0.50 -14.97
CA ALA A 44 13.26 -1.16 -15.43
C ALA A 44 13.38 -2.59 -14.89
N ILE A 45 13.12 -2.80 -13.59
CA ILE A 45 13.16 -4.15 -12.99
C ILE A 45 12.10 -5.07 -13.60
N LEU A 46 10.89 -4.55 -13.86
CA LEU A 46 9.80 -5.33 -14.47
C LEU A 46 10.12 -5.72 -15.91
N ALA A 47 10.73 -4.82 -16.67
CA ALA A 47 11.21 -5.08 -18.03
C ALA A 47 12.29 -6.18 -18.03
N GLU A 48 13.30 -6.09 -17.16
CA GLU A 48 14.39 -7.08 -17.06
C GLU A 48 13.90 -8.46 -16.61
N ARG A 49 12.83 -8.52 -15.80
CA ARG A 49 12.22 -9.78 -15.35
C ARG A 49 11.17 -10.34 -16.31
N ALA A 50 10.96 -9.70 -17.47
CA ALA A 50 9.92 -10.06 -18.44
C ALA A 50 8.50 -10.11 -17.82
N LEU A 51 8.25 -9.27 -16.81
CA LEU A 51 6.95 -9.12 -16.14
C LEU A 51 6.20 -7.86 -16.59
N GLY A 52 6.81 -7.04 -17.44
CA GLY A 52 6.20 -5.91 -18.11
C GLY A 52 6.82 -5.68 -19.49
N PRO A 53 6.39 -4.62 -20.21
CA PRO A 53 6.96 -4.26 -21.51
C PRO A 53 8.46 -3.95 -21.40
N ARG A 54 9.23 -4.26 -22.46
CA ARG A 54 10.64 -3.83 -22.49
C ARG A 54 10.74 -2.31 -22.46
N LEU A 55 11.72 -1.80 -21.72
CA LEU A 55 12.04 -0.39 -21.65
C LEU A 55 13.11 -0.05 -22.71
N TYR A 56 12.81 0.85 -23.64
CA TYR A 56 13.77 1.29 -24.66
C TYR A 56 14.50 2.57 -24.28
N GLY A 57 13.89 3.43 -23.46
CA GLY A 57 14.53 4.66 -22.99
C GLY A 57 13.66 5.46 -22.04
N VAL A 58 14.30 6.27 -21.21
CA VAL A 58 13.66 7.21 -20.27
C VAL A 58 14.22 8.60 -20.53
N PHE A 59 13.37 9.61 -20.52
CA PHE A 59 13.70 11.02 -20.72
C PHE A 59 12.83 11.88 -19.80
N PRO A 60 13.15 13.17 -19.58
CA PRO A 60 12.46 13.97 -18.56
C PRO A 60 10.93 14.07 -18.73
N GLN A 61 10.43 13.94 -19.97
CA GLN A 61 9.02 14.02 -20.29
C GLN A 61 8.29 12.66 -20.30
N GLY A 62 9.00 11.53 -20.16
CA GLY A 62 8.38 10.22 -20.27
C GLY A 62 9.35 9.07 -20.58
N ARG A 63 8.79 7.99 -21.15
CA ARG A 63 9.53 6.77 -21.50
C ARG A 63 9.03 6.15 -22.80
N LEU A 64 9.93 5.43 -23.47
CA LEU A 64 9.64 4.59 -24.63
C LEU A 64 9.64 3.13 -24.22
N GLU A 65 8.57 2.44 -24.55
CA GLU A 65 8.31 1.06 -24.14
C GLU A 65 7.99 0.19 -25.35
N GLN A 66 8.15 -1.12 -25.21
CA GLN A 66 7.68 -2.08 -26.19
C GLN A 66 6.18 -1.94 -26.42
N TYR A 67 5.78 -1.79 -27.68
CA TYR A 67 4.38 -1.96 -28.04
C TYR A 67 4.03 -3.45 -28.01
N ILE A 68 2.97 -3.80 -27.27
CA ILE A 68 2.50 -5.17 -27.11
C ILE A 68 1.16 -5.30 -27.84
N PRO A 69 1.10 -6.03 -28.98
CA PRO A 69 -0.15 -6.32 -29.65
C PRO A 69 -1.09 -7.09 -28.73
N SER A 70 -2.18 -6.44 -28.33
CA SER A 70 -3.07 -6.96 -27.29
C SER A 70 -4.41 -6.22 -27.29
N ARG A 71 -5.37 -6.76 -26.54
CA ARG A 71 -6.55 -6.02 -26.08
C ARG A 71 -6.55 -5.98 -24.56
N ARG A 72 -7.13 -4.94 -23.96
CA ARG A 72 -7.47 -4.97 -22.53
C ARG A 72 -8.58 -6.00 -22.29
N LEU A 73 -8.61 -6.60 -21.11
CA LEU A 73 -9.76 -7.38 -20.67
C LEU A 73 -10.97 -6.47 -20.48
N ARG A 74 -12.14 -7.08 -20.50
CA ARG A 74 -13.40 -6.47 -20.08
C ARG A 74 -13.79 -7.03 -18.73
N THR A 75 -14.66 -6.34 -18.00
CA THR A 75 -15.15 -6.79 -16.70
C THR A 75 -15.77 -8.19 -16.78
N GLU A 76 -16.43 -8.52 -17.89
CA GLU A 76 -17.04 -9.83 -18.09
C GLU A 76 -16.00 -10.95 -18.30
N ASP A 77 -14.81 -10.63 -18.82
CA ASP A 77 -13.73 -11.61 -19.01
C ASP A 77 -13.20 -12.11 -17.66
N LEU A 78 -13.30 -11.32 -16.58
CA LEU A 78 -12.75 -11.67 -15.27
C LEU A 78 -13.41 -12.90 -14.64
N GLN A 79 -14.67 -13.17 -15.01
CA GLN A 79 -15.45 -14.30 -14.50
C GLN A 79 -15.09 -15.64 -15.17
N ASP A 80 -14.39 -15.59 -16.30
CA ASP A 80 -13.95 -16.79 -17.00
C ASP A 80 -12.94 -17.58 -16.14
N PRO A 81 -13.15 -18.88 -15.88
CA PRO A 81 -12.28 -19.65 -14.99
C PRO A 81 -10.82 -19.73 -15.45
N ASP A 82 -10.55 -19.77 -16.75
CA ASP A 82 -9.19 -19.87 -17.29
C ASP A 82 -8.47 -18.53 -17.19
N ILE A 83 -9.16 -17.42 -17.49
CA ILE A 83 -8.65 -16.06 -17.28
C ILE A 83 -8.40 -15.81 -15.79
N SER A 84 -9.37 -16.11 -14.92
CA SER A 84 -9.26 -15.95 -13.47
C SER A 84 -8.09 -16.74 -12.88
N LYS A 85 -7.91 -17.98 -13.32
CA LYS A 85 -6.74 -18.82 -12.99
C LYS A 85 -5.44 -18.16 -13.39
N GLU A 86 -5.34 -17.65 -14.62
CA GLU A 86 -4.10 -17.05 -15.11
C GLU A 86 -3.78 -15.74 -14.37
N ILE A 87 -4.79 -14.91 -14.06
CA ILE A 87 -4.62 -13.72 -13.22
C ILE A 87 -4.07 -14.12 -11.84
N ALA A 88 -4.61 -15.17 -11.21
CA ALA A 88 -4.15 -15.66 -9.92
C ALA A 88 -2.66 -16.06 -9.96
N VAL A 89 -2.24 -16.76 -11.00
CA VAL A 89 -0.84 -17.17 -11.22
C VAL A 89 0.06 -15.95 -11.43
N LYS A 90 -0.34 -15.00 -12.30
CA LYS A 90 0.45 -13.77 -12.56
C LYS A 90 0.59 -12.91 -11.32
N MET A 91 -0.48 -12.77 -10.54
CA MET A 91 -0.48 -12.03 -9.27
C MET A 91 0.42 -12.70 -8.23
N SER A 92 0.40 -14.04 -8.13
CA SER A 92 1.31 -14.79 -7.25
C SER A 92 2.78 -14.57 -7.62
N ARG A 93 3.12 -14.61 -8.92
CA ARG A 93 4.47 -14.27 -9.40
C ARG A 93 4.87 -12.84 -9.07
N PHE A 94 3.96 -11.89 -9.23
CA PHE A 94 4.17 -10.48 -8.93
C PHE A 94 4.46 -10.27 -7.43
N HIS A 95 3.64 -10.88 -6.56
CA HIS A 95 3.83 -10.86 -5.10
C HIS A 95 5.17 -11.46 -4.65
N GLY A 96 5.67 -12.45 -5.40
CA GLY A 96 6.96 -13.07 -5.17
C GLY A 96 8.18 -12.22 -5.52
N MET A 97 8.01 -10.99 -6.02
CA MET A 97 9.12 -10.12 -6.39
C MET A 97 9.80 -9.47 -5.19
N VAL A 98 11.14 -9.51 -5.19
CA VAL A 98 11.95 -8.70 -4.29
C VAL A 98 12.29 -7.39 -5.00
N MET A 99 11.78 -6.28 -4.45
CA MET A 99 11.96 -4.93 -4.99
C MET A 99 12.75 -4.06 -4.00
N PRO A 100 13.58 -3.11 -4.49
CA PRO A 100 14.41 -2.24 -3.67
C PRO A 100 13.62 -1.06 -3.08
N PHE A 101 12.41 -1.31 -2.58
CA PHE A 101 11.53 -0.30 -1.98
C PHE A 101 11.32 -0.59 -0.49
N ASN A 102 10.73 0.38 0.22
CA ASN A 102 10.32 0.22 1.61
C ASN A 102 9.35 -0.96 1.73
N LYS A 103 9.63 -1.89 2.65
CA LYS A 103 8.89 -3.14 2.87
C LYS A 103 7.82 -3.01 3.96
N GLU A 104 7.77 -1.89 4.67
CA GLU A 104 6.70 -1.63 5.62
C GLU A 104 5.39 -1.30 4.88
N PRO A 105 4.24 -1.90 5.26
CA PRO A 105 2.96 -1.73 4.57
C PRO A 105 2.28 -0.39 4.94
N LYS A 106 3.03 0.72 4.87
CA LYS A 106 2.54 2.07 5.21
C LYS A 106 1.66 2.67 4.12
N TRP A 107 1.75 2.15 2.89
CA TRP A 107 1.10 2.72 1.71
C TRP A 107 -0.42 2.83 1.88
N LEU A 108 -1.11 1.75 2.29
CA LEU A 108 -2.57 1.71 2.32
C LEU A 108 -3.16 2.77 3.24
N PHE A 109 -2.87 2.69 4.53
CA PHE A 109 -3.44 3.64 5.51
C PHE A 109 -2.81 5.02 5.42
N GLY A 110 -1.51 5.15 5.15
CA GLY A 110 -0.87 6.45 4.99
C GLY A 110 -1.47 7.25 3.82
N THR A 111 -1.83 6.57 2.73
CA THR A 111 -2.52 7.20 1.60
C THR A 111 -3.96 7.58 1.96
N MET A 112 -4.73 6.69 2.60
CA MET A 112 -6.10 7.00 3.04
C MET A 112 -6.16 8.17 4.03
N GLU A 113 -5.21 8.27 4.95
CA GLU A 113 -5.07 9.40 5.88
C GLU A 113 -4.78 10.71 5.12
N GLY A 114 -3.85 10.66 4.16
CA GLY A 114 -3.56 11.79 3.27
C GLY A 114 -4.78 12.23 2.46
N TYR A 115 -5.61 11.29 2.01
CA TYR A 115 -6.85 11.59 1.31
C TYR A 115 -7.89 12.22 2.24
N LEU A 116 -8.13 11.65 3.42
CA LEU A 116 -9.08 12.21 4.39
C LEU A 116 -8.72 13.63 4.81
N LYS A 117 -7.42 13.92 4.99
CA LYS A 117 -6.96 15.28 5.30
C LYS A 117 -7.38 16.26 4.19
N GLN A 118 -7.07 15.94 2.94
CA GLN A 118 -7.46 16.77 1.80
C GLN A 118 -8.99 16.90 1.68
N ILE A 119 -9.73 15.80 1.87
CA ILE A 119 -11.21 15.79 1.84
C ILE A 119 -11.81 16.70 2.90
N SER A 120 -11.18 16.82 4.07
CA SER A 120 -11.69 17.68 5.15
C SER A 120 -11.72 19.17 4.77
N GLU A 121 -10.84 19.58 3.86
CA GLU A 121 -10.69 20.94 3.36
C GLU A 121 -11.47 21.18 2.05
N LEU A 122 -12.06 20.12 1.46
CA LEU A 122 -12.76 20.20 0.19
C LEU A 122 -14.13 20.89 0.29
N THR A 123 -14.44 21.64 -0.77
CA THR A 123 -15.78 22.18 -1.05
C THR A 123 -16.09 22.14 -2.54
N PHE A 124 -17.38 21.99 -2.87
CA PHE A 124 -17.90 21.95 -4.23
C PHE A 124 -18.81 23.16 -4.47
N PRO A 125 -18.56 23.96 -5.52
CA PRO A 125 -19.37 25.14 -5.83
C PRO A 125 -20.73 24.77 -6.42
N GLU A 126 -20.82 23.62 -7.10
CA GLU A 126 -22.06 23.15 -7.72
C GLU A 126 -22.97 22.47 -6.67
N GLU A 127 -24.22 22.93 -6.58
CA GLU A 127 -25.19 22.45 -5.58
C GLU A 127 -25.43 20.93 -5.65
N ALA A 128 -25.51 20.38 -6.86
CA ALA A 128 -25.71 18.94 -7.07
C ALA A 128 -24.54 18.10 -6.54
N GLN A 129 -23.30 18.56 -6.77
CA GLN A 129 -22.09 17.92 -6.23
C GLN A 129 -22.00 18.08 -4.72
N LEU A 130 -22.28 19.28 -4.20
CA LEU A 130 -22.29 19.56 -2.76
C LEU A 130 -23.29 18.65 -2.02
N LYS A 131 -24.47 18.41 -2.59
CA LYS A 131 -25.47 17.49 -2.03
C LYS A 131 -24.95 16.05 -1.94
N LYS A 132 -24.29 15.54 -2.99
CA LYS A 132 -23.66 14.20 -2.97
C LYS A 132 -22.53 14.15 -1.94
N PHE A 133 -21.68 15.16 -1.91
CA PHE A 133 -20.58 15.24 -0.96
C PHE A 133 -21.05 15.27 0.51
N ASN A 134 -22.12 16.00 0.81
CA ASN A 134 -22.71 16.03 2.15
C ASN A 134 -23.26 14.65 2.58
N ARG A 135 -23.80 13.85 1.65
CA ARG A 135 -24.18 12.46 1.94
C ARG A 135 -22.98 11.61 2.29
N LEU A 136 -21.88 11.74 1.55
CA LEU A 136 -20.63 11.03 1.84
C LEU A 136 -20.04 11.42 3.20
N LYS A 137 -20.10 12.71 3.57
CA LYS A 137 -19.70 13.19 4.90
C LYS A 137 -20.52 12.56 6.04
N ALA A 138 -21.79 12.23 5.80
CA ALA A 138 -22.66 11.63 6.80
C ALA A 138 -22.20 10.22 7.25
N TYR A 139 -21.34 9.55 6.49
CA TYR A 139 -20.74 8.26 6.90
C TYR A 139 -19.70 8.37 8.02
N ASN A 140 -19.28 9.59 8.41
CA ASN A 140 -18.21 9.80 9.39
C ASN A 140 -16.94 9.00 9.07
N LEU A 141 -16.38 9.25 7.87
CA LEU A 141 -15.28 8.50 7.29
C LEU A 141 -14.03 8.43 8.20
N GLN A 142 -13.79 9.43 9.06
CA GLN A 142 -12.67 9.38 10.00
C GLN A 142 -12.85 8.26 11.04
N GLU A 143 -14.03 8.15 11.63
CA GLU A 143 -14.32 7.10 12.62
C GLU A 143 -14.39 5.73 11.95
N GLU A 144 -14.98 5.68 10.75
CA GLU A 144 -15.06 4.44 10.00
C GLU A 144 -13.68 3.92 9.58
N MET A 145 -12.72 4.80 9.25
CA MET A 145 -11.35 4.41 8.97
C MET A 145 -10.66 3.79 10.20
N LYS A 146 -10.92 4.27 11.42
CA LYS A 146 -10.40 3.66 12.64
C LYS A 146 -10.97 2.26 12.83
N SER A 147 -12.28 2.10 12.67
CA SER A 147 -12.94 0.79 12.75
C SER A 147 -12.38 -0.20 11.72
N LEU A 148 -12.13 0.26 10.48
CA LEU A 148 -11.49 -0.54 9.45
C LEU A 148 -10.06 -0.92 9.83
N ARG A 149 -9.28 0.02 10.38
CA ARG A 149 -7.91 -0.22 10.86
C ARG A 149 -7.87 -1.31 11.91
N GLU A 150 -8.68 -1.22 12.95
CA GLU A 150 -8.76 -2.22 14.03
C GLU A 150 -9.13 -3.63 13.49
N LEU A 151 -10.06 -3.68 12.53
CA LEU A 151 -10.44 -4.94 11.88
C LEU A 151 -9.26 -5.54 11.09
N LEU A 152 -8.51 -4.73 10.35
CA LEU A 152 -7.40 -5.22 9.52
C LEU A 152 -6.15 -5.54 10.35
N GLU A 153 -5.90 -4.83 11.45
CA GLU A 153 -4.83 -5.16 12.40
C GLU A 153 -5.06 -6.53 13.08
N SER A 154 -6.33 -6.90 13.29
CA SER A 154 -6.72 -8.25 13.75
C SER A 154 -6.87 -9.29 12.63
N THR A 155 -6.43 -8.97 11.41
CA THR A 155 -6.49 -9.84 10.24
C THR A 155 -5.09 -10.03 9.66
N PRO A 156 -4.37 -11.11 10.02
CA PRO A 156 -3.05 -11.37 9.46
C PRO A 156 -3.10 -11.45 7.94
N SER A 157 -2.23 -10.69 7.28
CA SER A 157 -2.02 -10.75 5.83
C SER A 157 -0.53 -10.54 5.53
N PRO A 158 0.12 -11.44 4.78
CA PRO A 158 1.52 -11.28 4.42
C PRO A 158 1.75 -9.96 3.66
N VAL A 159 2.86 -9.28 4.00
CA VAL A 159 3.31 -8.10 3.26
C VAL A 159 4.14 -8.56 2.06
N VAL A 160 3.68 -8.23 0.86
CA VAL A 160 4.28 -8.61 -0.42
C VAL A 160 4.31 -7.41 -1.35
N PHE A 161 5.01 -7.50 -2.48
CA PHE A 161 4.98 -6.43 -3.47
C PHE A 161 3.70 -6.54 -4.31
N CYS A 162 2.74 -5.66 -4.04
CA CYS A 162 1.41 -5.66 -4.65
C CYS A 162 1.33 -4.71 -5.84
N HIS A 163 0.46 -5.05 -6.79
CA HIS A 163 0.10 -4.16 -7.89
C HIS A 163 -0.79 -3.01 -7.42
N ASN A 164 -1.71 -3.32 -6.48
CA ASN A 164 -2.71 -2.45 -5.87
C ASN A 164 -3.87 -2.00 -6.79
N ASP A 165 -3.79 -2.26 -8.10
CA ASP A 165 -4.82 -1.89 -9.08
C ASP A 165 -5.01 -2.92 -10.22
N VAL A 166 -5.25 -4.19 -9.87
CA VAL A 166 -5.49 -5.27 -10.85
C VAL A 166 -6.94 -5.26 -11.36
N GLN A 167 -7.32 -4.18 -12.06
CA GLN A 167 -8.58 -4.07 -12.81
C GLN A 167 -8.44 -4.58 -14.24
N GLU A 168 -9.54 -4.86 -14.94
CA GLU A 168 -9.56 -5.38 -16.32
C GLU A 168 -8.78 -4.49 -17.30
N GLY A 169 -8.78 -3.17 -17.05
CA GLY A 169 -8.05 -2.21 -17.85
C GLY A 169 -6.53 -2.43 -17.82
N ASN A 170 -6.01 -2.99 -16.72
CA ASN A 170 -4.57 -3.19 -16.49
C ASN A 170 -4.12 -4.62 -16.80
N ILE A 171 -4.98 -5.41 -17.44
CA ILE A 171 -4.69 -6.79 -17.84
C ILE A 171 -4.82 -6.87 -19.36
N LEU A 172 -3.69 -7.13 -20.02
CA LEU A 172 -3.63 -7.30 -21.46
C LEU A 172 -3.78 -8.76 -21.84
N LEU A 173 -4.72 -9.07 -22.74
CA LEU A 173 -4.77 -10.33 -23.48
C LEU A 173 -3.90 -10.19 -24.74
N LEU A 174 -2.82 -10.96 -24.78
CA LEU A 174 -1.81 -10.93 -25.83
C LEU A 174 -2.34 -11.55 -27.13
N ALA A 175 -2.22 -10.81 -28.23
CA ALA A 175 -2.70 -11.25 -29.55
C ALA A 175 -1.91 -12.47 -30.05
N GLY A 176 -2.60 -13.48 -30.57
CA GLY A 176 -2.01 -14.74 -31.05
C GLY A 176 -1.76 -15.76 -29.95
N HIS A 177 -2.01 -15.42 -28.68
CA HIS A 177 -1.89 -16.32 -27.52
C HIS A 177 -3.24 -16.78 -26.99
N GLU A 178 -4.36 -16.42 -27.63
CA GLU A 178 -5.71 -16.70 -27.12
C GLU A 178 -5.97 -18.20 -26.95
N ALA A 179 -5.44 -19.01 -27.88
CA ALA A 179 -5.55 -20.47 -27.88
C ALA A 179 -4.50 -21.18 -27.01
N SER A 180 -3.52 -20.46 -26.44
CA SER A 180 -2.54 -21.04 -25.52
C SER A 180 -3.23 -21.61 -24.28
N SER A 181 -2.58 -22.45 -23.49
CA SER A 181 -3.09 -22.86 -22.17
C SER A 181 -2.54 -21.99 -21.03
N SER A 182 -1.55 -21.14 -21.32
CA SER A 182 -0.85 -20.27 -20.36
C SER A 182 -0.16 -19.09 -21.04
N ASP A 183 0.24 -18.09 -20.27
CA ASP A 183 0.98 -16.90 -20.74
C ASP A 183 0.26 -16.13 -21.87
N LYS A 184 -1.06 -16.00 -21.73
CA LYS A 184 -1.91 -15.12 -22.55
C LYS A 184 -2.03 -13.73 -21.97
N LEU A 185 -1.78 -13.57 -20.66
CA LEU A 185 -2.03 -12.34 -19.94
C LEU A 185 -0.74 -11.63 -19.53
N MET A 186 -0.79 -10.30 -19.55
CA MET A 186 0.25 -9.44 -18.98
C MET A 186 -0.39 -8.35 -18.12
N LEU A 187 0.14 -8.18 -16.91
CA LEU A 187 -0.19 -7.06 -16.03
C LEU A 187 0.60 -5.82 -16.49
N ILE A 188 -0.03 -4.65 -16.43
CA ILE A 188 0.58 -3.36 -16.79
C ILE A 188 0.10 -2.28 -15.83
N ASP A 189 0.67 -1.09 -15.93
CA ASP A 189 0.26 0.11 -15.18
C ASP A 189 0.48 0.01 -13.66
N PHE A 190 1.77 -0.04 -13.29
CA PHE A 190 2.25 -0.27 -11.93
C PHE A 190 2.30 1.02 -11.08
N GLU A 191 1.51 2.05 -11.40
CA GLU A 191 1.63 3.38 -10.76
C GLU A 191 1.30 3.36 -9.26
N TYR A 192 0.40 2.46 -8.85
CA TYR A 192 0.00 2.26 -7.46
C TYR A 192 0.83 1.18 -6.75
N SER A 193 1.76 0.51 -7.44
CA SER A 193 2.44 -0.66 -6.89
C SER A 193 3.36 -0.30 -5.72
N SER A 194 3.28 -1.10 -4.66
CA SER A 194 4.05 -0.90 -3.44
C SER A 194 4.14 -2.21 -2.65
N TYR A 195 5.03 -2.28 -1.64
CA TYR A 195 4.81 -3.29 -0.60
C TYR A 195 3.51 -2.98 0.14
N ASN A 196 2.62 -3.96 0.19
CA ASN A 196 1.31 -3.86 0.81
C ASN A 196 0.83 -5.26 1.24
N TYR A 197 -0.33 -5.33 1.87
CA TYR A 197 -0.95 -6.59 2.28
C TYR A 197 -1.47 -7.37 1.07
N ARG A 198 -1.11 -8.65 0.98
CA ARG A 198 -1.62 -9.57 -0.05
C ARG A 198 -3.14 -9.55 -0.16
N GLY A 199 -3.82 -9.51 0.99
CA GLY A 199 -5.27 -9.50 1.07
C GLY A 199 -5.88 -8.29 0.36
N PHE A 200 -5.18 -7.15 0.34
CA PHE A 200 -5.63 -5.95 -0.37
C PHE A 200 -5.62 -6.16 -1.88
N ASP A 201 -4.54 -6.69 -2.46
CA ASP A 201 -4.43 -6.81 -3.92
C ASP A 201 -5.46 -7.80 -4.49
N ILE A 202 -5.61 -8.96 -3.83
CA ILE A 202 -6.62 -9.96 -4.21
C ILE A 202 -8.04 -9.44 -3.94
N GLY A 203 -8.26 -8.83 -2.76
CA GLY A 203 -9.57 -8.28 -2.39
C GLY A 203 -10.00 -7.16 -3.33
N ASN A 204 -9.07 -6.31 -3.73
CA ASN A 204 -9.27 -5.26 -4.73
C ASN A 204 -9.65 -5.86 -6.07
N HIS A 205 -8.90 -6.85 -6.56
CA HIS A 205 -9.21 -7.54 -7.80
C HIS A 205 -10.63 -8.13 -7.80
N PHE A 206 -11.08 -8.74 -6.69
CA PHE A 206 -12.45 -9.24 -6.57
C PHE A 206 -13.51 -8.13 -6.56
N CYS A 207 -13.21 -6.96 -5.98
CA CYS A 207 -14.09 -5.80 -6.10
C CYS A 207 -14.26 -5.36 -7.56
N GLU A 208 -13.22 -5.44 -8.39
CA GLU A 208 -13.27 -5.00 -9.80
C GLU A 208 -14.19 -5.87 -10.68
N TRP A 209 -14.57 -7.08 -10.26
CA TRP A 209 -15.58 -7.89 -10.96
C TRP A 209 -16.96 -7.22 -10.98
N VAL A 210 -17.20 -6.27 -10.08
CA VAL A 210 -18.47 -5.55 -9.92
C VAL A 210 -18.54 -4.31 -10.81
N TYR A 211 -17.42 -3.69 -11.16
CA TYR A 211 -17.40 -2.36 -11.76
C TYR A 211 -16.99 -2.43 -13.23
N ASN A 212 -17.90 -2.04 -14.13
CA ASN A 212 -17.61 -1.89 -15.55
C ASN A 212 -17.44 -0.40 -15.90
N TYR A 213 -16.21 -0.03 -16.27
CA TYR A 213 -15.82 1.36 -16.62
C TYR A 213 -16.03 1.73 -18.10
N THR A 214 -16.52 0.80 -18.92
CA THR A 214 -16.79 1.02 -20.36
C THR A 214 -18.21 1.48 -20.64
N HIS A 215 -18.98 1.78 -19.59
CA HIS A 215 -20.36 2.23 -19.73
C HIS A 215 -20.44 3.58 -20.44
N ASN A 216 -21.20 3.65 -21.54
CA ASN A 216 -21.19 4.78 -22.46
C ASN A 216 -22.09 5.96 -22.05
N SER A 217 -22.80 5.85 -20.94
CA SER A 217 -23.65 6.92 -20.37
C SER A 217 -23.23 7.26 -18.96
N TRP A 218 -23.51 8.51 -18.54
CA TRP A 218 -23.33 8.95 -17.15
C TRP A 218 -23.92 7.91 -16.17
N PRO A 219 -23.19 7.50 -15.11
CA PRO A 219 -21.95 8.07 -14.57
C PRO A 219 -20.64 7.55 -15.20
N PHE A 220 -20.70 6.94 -16.38
CA PHE A 220 -19.59 6.31 -17.11
C PHE A 220 -18.98 5.09 -16.42
N TYR A 221 -19.71 4.53 -15.46
CA TYR A 221 -19.49 3.19 -14.95
C TYR A 221 -20.83 2.51 -14.66
N LYS A 222 -20.82 1.18 -14.56
CA LYS A 222 -21.95 0.39 -14.06
C LYS A 222 -21.45 -0.55 -12.96
N ALA A 223 -22.09 -0.50 -11.81
CA ALA A 223 -21.86 -1.47 -10.73
C ALA A 223 -22.91 -2.58 -10.81
N SER A 224 -22.47 -3.84 -10.82
CA SER A 224 -23.32 -5.05 -10.75
C SER A 224 -22.88 -5.89 -9.56
N PRO A 225 -23.37 -5.59 -8.33
CA PRO A 225 -22.93 -6.29 -7.10
C PRO A 225 -23.11 -7.81 -7.13
N GLU A 226 -24.05 -8.30 -7.93
CA GLU A 226 -24.29 -9.71 -8.22
C GLU A 226 -23.09 -10.44 -8.87
N ASN A 227 -22.17 -9.69 -9.50
CA ASN A 227 -20.98 -10.24 -10.15
C ASN A 227 -19.77 -10.40 -9.22
N TYR A 228 -19.85 -9.94 -7.96
CA TYR A 228 -18.78 -10.18 -7.00
C TYR A 228 -18.54 -11.70 -6.87
N PRO A 229 -17.28 -12.19 -6.93
CA PRO A 229 -17.00 -13.61 -7.03
C PRO A 229 -17.61 -14.37 -5.85
N ASN A 230 -18.38 -15.41 -6.16
CA ASN A 230 -18.94 -16.27 -5.13
C ASN A 230 -17.83 -17.13 -4.48
N ARG A 231 -18.16 -17.83 -3.38
CA ARG A 231 -17.17 -18.63 -2.64
C ARG A 231 -16.43 -19.63 -3.52
N GLN A 232 -17.08 -20.27 -4.49
CA GLN A 232 -16.42 -21.23 -5.39
C GLN A 232 -15.43 -20.54 -6.32
N GLN A 233 -15.78 -19.38 -6.88
CA GLN A 233 -14.90 -18.57 -7.73
C GLN A 233 -13.70 -18.04 -6.93
N GLN A 234 -13.92 -17.57 -5.69
CA GLN A 234 -12.84 -17.13 -4.82
C GLN A 234 -11.87 -18.28 -4.49
N LEU A 235 -12.39 -19.46 -4.15
CA LEU A 235 -11.55 -20.64 -3.89
C LEU A 235 -10.79 -21.10 -5.13
N HIS A 236 -11.41 -21.04 -6.31
CA HIS A 236 -10.74 -21.32 -7.58
C HIS A 236 -9.52 -20.41 -7.77
N PHE A 237 -9.70 -19.10 -7.57
CA PHE A 237 -8.61 -18.12 -7.63
C PHE A 237 -7.53 -18.41 -6.58
N ILE A 238 -7.93 -18.60 -5.30
CA ILE A 238 -7.01 -18.85 -4.18
C ILE A 238 -6.17 -20.10 -4.41
N ARG A 239 -6.76 -21.20 -4.89
CA ARG A 239 -6.05 -22.45 -5.18
C ARG A 239 -4.99 -22.26 -6.23
N HIS A 240 -5.30 -21.56 -7.31
CA HIS A 240 -4.33 -21.30 -8.36
C HIS A 240 -3.22 -20.33 -7.92
N TYR A 241 -3.58 -19.29 -7.17
CA TYR A 241 -2.61 -18.39 -6.53
C TYR A 241 -1.63 -19.16 -5.63
N LEU A 242 -2.15 -20.02 -4.74
CA LEU A 242 -1.38 -20.83 -3.82
C LEU A 242 -0.54 -21.88 -4.56
N SER A 243 -1.06 -22.51 -5.62
CA SER A 243 -0.30 -23.54 -6.35
C SER A 243 0.99 -22.99 -6.97
N GLU A 244 0.96 -21.74 -7.45
CA GLU A 244 2.14 -21.05 -7.99
C GLU A 244 3.12 -20.62 -6.87
N ASP A 245 2.62 -20.24 -5.69
CA ASP A 245 3.44 -19.90 -4.53
C ASP A 245 4.07 -21.15 -3.88
N SER A 246 3.28 -22.22 -3.73
CA SER A 246 3.66 -23.52 -3.19
C SER A 246 4.61 -24.28 -4.10
N GLY A 247 4.76 -23.95 -5.39
CA GLY A 247 5.92 -24.40 -6.18
C GLY A 247 7.28 -24.03 -5.54
N ARG A 248 7.27 -23.18 -4.51
CA ARG A 248 8.42 -22.77 -3.69
C ARG A 248 8.42 -23.36 -2.26
N ARG A 249 7.42 -24.17 -1.86
CA ARG A 249 7.27 -24.79 -0.52
C ARG A 249 6.86 -26.26 -0.63
N GLY A 250 7.21 -27.07 0.38
CA GLY A 250 6.95 -28.52 0.36
C GLY A 250 5.47 -28.92 0.36
N ASP A 251 5.21 -30.22 0.18
CA ASP A 251 3.87 -30.82 0.09
C ASP A 251 3.02 -30.55 1.35
N THR A 252 1.75 -30.16 1.16
CA THR A 252 0.78 -29.85 2.23
C THR A 252 -0.37 -30.85 2.24
N THR A 253 -0.88 -31.22 3.42
CA THR A 253 -2.01 -32.16 3.53
C THR A 253 -3.32 -31.49 3.08
N HIS A 254 -4.32 -32.30 2.71
CA HIS A 254 -5.65 -31.78 2.34
C HIS A 254 -6.32 -30.95 3.44
N GLU A 255 -6.16 -31.35 4.71
CA GLU A 255 -6.72 -30.62 5.86
C GLU A 255 -6.03 -29.26 6.06
N GLU A 256 -4.71 -29.23 5.90
CA GLU A 256 -3.92 -28.00 5.97
C GLU A 256 -4.31 -27.04 4.84
N GLN A 257 -4.41 -27.55 3.62
CA GLN A 257 -4.83 -26.78 2.45
C GLN A 257 -6.23 -26.17 2.64
N ALA A 258 -7.20 -26.95 3.16
CA ALA A 258 -8.53 -26.45 3.44
C ALA A 258 -8.53 -25.35 4.53
N ARG A 259 -7.66 -25.46 5.54
CA ARG A 259 -7.51 -24.43 6.57
C ARG A 259 -6.93 -23.14 5.99
N ILE A 260 -5.88 -23.23 5.19
CA ILE A 260 -5.24 -22.09 4.51
C ILE A 260 -6.25 -21.38 3.60
N GLU A 261 -7.03 -22.15 2.83
CA GLU A 261 -8.10 -21.61 1.97
C GLU A 261 -9.14 -20.79 2.75
N GLU A 262 -9.60 -21.29 3.90
CA GLU A 262 -10.57 -20.60 4.76
C GLU A 262 -10.01 -19.34 5.43
N GLU A 263 -8.75 -19.39 5.85
CA GLU A 263 -8.02 -18.25 6.39
C GLU A 263 -7.86 -17.16 5.33
N MET A 264 -7.44 -17.53 4.11
CA MET A 264 -7.31 -16.60 2.98
C MET A 264 -8.67 -16.02 2.56
N LEU A 265 -9.75 -16.80 2.53
CA LEU A 265 -11.09 -16.26 2.27
C LEU A 265 -11.45 -15.17 3.29
N THR A 266 -11.16 -15.40 4.57
CA THR A 266 -11.43 -14.43 5.64
C THR A 266 -10.56 -13.18 5.48
N GLU A 267 -9.27 -13.35 5.22
CA GLU A 267 -8.31 -12.28 4.95
C GLU A 267 -8.77 -11.40 3.78
N ILE A 268 -8.96 -12.00 2.61
CA ILE A 268 -9.27 -11.31 1.36
C ILE A 268 -10.58 -10.53 1.48
N ASN A 269 -11.65 -11.13 2.01
CA ASN A 269 -12.95 -10.45 2.11
C ASN A 269 -12.94 -9.30 3.13
N ARG A 270 -12.07 -9.34 4.16
CA ARG A 270 -11.87 -8.19 5.05
C ARG A 270 -11.07 -7.10 4.37
N PHE A 271 -10.02 -7.43 3.64
CA PHE A 271 -9.22 -6.44 2.91
C PHE A 271 -9.95 -5.86 1.68
N ALA A 272 -10.94 -6.56 1.11
CA ALA A 272 -11.86 -6.00 0.11
C ALA A 272 -12.63 -4.77 0.65
N LEU A 273 -12.88 -4.70 1.96
CA LEU A 273 -13.41 -3.49 2.60
C LEU A 273 -12.46 -2.30 2.42
N ALA A 274 -11.15 -2.51 2.60
CA ALA A 274 -10.17 -1.46 2.37
C ALA A 274 -10.10 -1.04 0.90
N SER A 275 -10.31 -1.94 -0.06
CA SER A 275 -10.44 -1.55 -1.47
C SER A 275 -11.63 -0.60 -1.67
N HIS A 276 -12.81 -0.95 -1.17
CA HIS A 276 -13.97 -0.05 -1.26
C HIS A 276 -13.72 1.30 -0.60
N PHE A 277 -13.14 1.31 0.60
CA PHE A 277 -12.86 2.53 1.35
C PHE A 277 -11.82 3.41 0.64
N PHE A 278 -10.70 2.82 0.21
CA PHE A 278 -9.61 3.49 -0.49
C PHE A 278 -10.10 4.18 -1.76
N TRP A 279 -10.75 3.44 -2.66
CA TRP A 279 -11.22 3.98 -3.94
C TRP A 279 -12.41 4.94 -3.76
N GLY A 280 -13.20 4.78 -2.70
CA GLY A 280 -14.21 5.76 -2.30
C GLY A 280 -13.60 7.12 -1.95
N LEU A 281 -12.54 7.14 -1.12
CA LEU A 281 -11.81 8.37 -0.78
C LEU A 281 -11.10 8.98 -2.00
N TRP A 282 -10.38 8.15 -2.76
CA TRP A 282 -9.72 8.58 -4.00
C TRP A 282 -10.71 9.27 -4.92
N SER A 283 -11.90 8.69 -5.11
CA SER A 283 -12.90 9.23 -6.03
C SER A 283 -13.47 10.57 -5.56
N ILE A 284 -13.62 10.79 -4.24
CA ILE A 284 -14.02 12.11 -3.72
C ILE A 284 -12.99 13.19 -4.12
N LEU A 285 -11.71 12.88 -4.01
CA LEU A 285 -10.66 13.82 -4.43
C LEU A 285 -10.69 14.06 -5.93
N GLN A 286 -10.83 13.00 -6.73
CA GLN A 286 -10.87 13.11 -8.18
C GLN A 286 -12.03 13.95 -8.69
N ALA A 287 -13.17 13.95 -8.00
CA ALA A 287 -14.29 14.83 -8.33
C ALA A 287 -13.90 16.33 -8.34
N LYS A 288 -12.84 16.73 -7.63
CA LYS A 288 -12.33 18.10 -7.60
C LYS A 288 -11.17 18.35 -8.58
N ILE A 289 -10.26 17.39 -8.70
CA ILE A 289 -8.96 17.61 -9.38
C ILE A 289 -8.90 17.03 -10.80
N SER A 290 -9.75 16.06 -11.12
CA SER A 290 -9.74 15.42 -12.43
C SER A 290 -10.45 16.28 -13.48
N THR A 291 -9.97 16.14 -14.71
CA THR A 291 -10.60 16.74 -15.90
C THR A 291 -11.37 15.72 -16.73
N ILE A 292 -11.31 14.42 -16.38
CA ILE A 292 -12.12 13.39 -17.04
C ILE A 292 -13.59 13.60 -16.70
N LYS A 293 -14.43 13.42 -17.72
CA LYS A 293 -15.87 13.26 -17.54
C LYS A 293 -16.17 11.87 -16.95
N PHE A 294 -16.20 11.77 -15.63
CA PHE A 294 -16.57 10.57 -14.89
C PHE A 294 -17.39 10.94 -13.66
N GLY A 295 -18.38 10.10 -13.30
CA GLY A 295 -19.26 10.33 -12.16
C GLY A 295 -18.60 10.02 -10.82
N TYR A 296 -17.51 10.72 -10.48
CA TYR A 296 -16.67 10.41 -9.31
C TYR A 296 -17.42 10.42 -7.97
N LEU A 297 -18.34 11.35 -7.73
CA LEU A 297 -19.13 11.35 -6.48
C LEU A 297 -20.17 10.23 -6.44
N ASP A 298 -20.71 9.82 -7.59
CA ASP A 298 -21.61 8.66 -7.69
C ASP A 298 -20.83 7.36 -7.43
N TYR A 299 -19.64 7.24 -8.03
CA TYR A 299 -18.74 6.12 -7.82
C TYR A 299 -18.31 6.02 -6.35
N ALA A 300 -17.90 7.13 -5.73
CA ALA A 300 -17.56 7.17 -4.31
C ALA A 300 -18.72 6.62 -3.45
N GLN A 301 -19.94 7.08 -3.71
CA GLN A 301 -21.12 6.59 -3.01
C GLN A 301 -21.34 5.09 -3.23
N SER A 302 -21.23 4.61 -4.46
CA SER A 302 -21.31 3.18 -4.78
C SER A 302 -20.28 2.34 -4.01
N ARG A 303 -19.03 2.81 -3.90
CA ARG A 303 -17.97 2.13 -3.15
C ARG A 303 -18.27 2.09 -1.65
N PHE A 304 -18.70 3.20 -1.04
CA PHE A 304 -19.05 3.20 0.40
C PHE A 304 -20.30 2.37 0.71
N GLU A 305 -21.30 2.36 -0.17
CA GLU A 305 -22.47 1.48 -0.01
C GLU A 305 -22.06 0.00 -0.04
N ALA A 306 -21.20 -0.40 -0.99
CA ALA A 306 -20.64 -1.75 -1.06
C ALA A 306 -19.79 -2.08 0.19
N TYR A 307 -19.01 -1.12 0.69
CA TYR A 307 -18.25 -1.25 1.94
C TYR A 307 -19.16 -1.63 3.13
N PHE A 308 -20.23 -0.86 3.38
CA PHE A 308 -21.11 -1.13 4.52
C PHE A 308 -21.89 -2.44 4.36
N GLN A 309 -22.30 -2.78 3.14
CA GLN A 309 -22.95 -4.07 2.85
C GLN A 309 -22.01 -5.25 3.13
N GLN A 310 -20.76 -5.17 2.69
CA GLN A 310 -19.76 -6.21 2.92
C GLN A 310 -19.35 -6.28 4.40
N LYS A 311 -19.20 -5.14 5.09
CA LYS A 311 -18.88 -5.09 6.53
C LYS A 311 -19.94 -5.82 7.34
N ALA A 312 -21.22 -5.63 7.02
CA ALA A 312 -22.32 -6.35 7.67
C ALA A 312 -22.22 -7.87 7.49
N ARG A 313 -21.85 -8.35 6.28
CA ARG A 313 -21.63 -9.79 6.02
C ARG A 313 -20.45 -10.35 6.80
N CYS A 314 -19.34 -9.62 6.86
CA CYS A 314 -18.17 -10.01 7.65
C CYS A 314 -18.50 -10.14 9.15
N LEU A 315 -19.22 -9.17 9.72
CA LEU A 315 -19.62 -9.19 11.14
C LEU A 315 -20.65 -10.29 11.48
N ALA A 316 -21.59 -10.57 10.56
CA ALA A 316 -22.52 -11.68 10.71
C ALA A 316 -21.80 -13.04 10.75
N SER A 317 -20.79 -13.22 9.90
CA SER A 317 -19.97 -14.45 9.89
C SER A 317 -19.18 -14.67 11.19
N LEU A 318 -18.68 -13.59 11.81
CA LEU A 318 -18.00 -13.61 13.11
C LEU A 318 -18.95 -14.03 14.24
N SER A 319 -20.15 -13.46 14.23
CA SER A 319 -21.20 -13.78 15.21
C SER A 319 -21.62 -15.25 15.14
N LEU A 320 -21.68 -15.83 13.93
CA LEU A 320 -21.97 -17.25 13.73
C LEU A 320 -20.82 -18.15 14.21
N ARG A 321 -19.57 -17.81 13.89
CA ARG A 321 -18.37 -18.57 14.33
C ARG A 321 -18.22 -18.56 15.85
N LEU A 322 -18.52 -17.45 16.53
CA LEU A 322 -18.52 -17.38 17.99
C LEU A 322 -19.63 -18.24 18.62
N ARG A 323 -20.82 -18.29 18.00
CA ARG A 323 -21.92 -19.18 18.45
C ARG A 323 -21.57 -20.67 18.28
N LEU A 324 -20.91 -21.04 17.19
CA LEU A 324 -20.51 -22.43 16.91
C LEU A 324 -19.31 -22.90 17.74
N ARG A 325 -18.49 -21.98 18.26
CA ARG A 325 -17.35 -22.28 19.16
C ARG A 325 -17.71 -22.27 20.64
N SER A 326 -18.93 -21.88 21.03
CA SER A 326 -19.39 -21.96 22.42
C SER A 326 -19.89 -23.38 22.72
N PRO A 327 -19.30 -24.12 23.69
CA PRO A 327 -19.80 -25.43 24.10
C PRO A 327 -21.06 -25.35 24.98
N TYR A 328 -21.62 -24.15 25.20
CA TYR A 328 -22.83 -23.95 26.00
C TYR A 328 -24.00 -23.51 25.11
N PRO A 329 -25.15 -24.21 25.13
CA PRO A 329 -26.33 -23.78 24.41
C PRO A 329 -26.78 -22.41 24.93
N ALA A 330 -27.05 -21.49 24.01
CA ALA A 330 -27.44 -20.12 24.29
C ALA A 330 -28.66 -20.07 25.21
N GLN A 331 -28.45 -19.72 26.48
CA GLN A 331 -29.53 -19.25 27.33
C GLN A 331 -29.95 -17.87 26.86
N ILE A 332 -31.24 -17.75 26.53
CA ILE A 332 -31.91 -16.51 26.17
C ILE A 332 -31.79 -15.55 27.35
N LEU A 333 -30.86 -14.58 27.27
CA LEU A 333 -30.82 -13.45 28.20
C LEU A 333 -31.91 -12.46 27.81
N GLN A 334 -32.98 -12.42 28.62
CA GLN A 334 -33.96 -11.34 28.63
C GLN A 334 -33.30 -10.01 29.02
N PRO A 335 -33.81 -8.86 28.55
CA PRO A 335 -33.21 -7.55 28.81
C PRO A 335 -33.30 -7.19 30.30
N LEU A 336 -32.14 -6.93 30.92
CA LEU A 336 -32.06 -6.36 32.26
C LEU A 336 -32.55 -4.91 32.24
N VAL A 337 -33.63 -4.66 32.97
CA VAL A 337 -34.15 -3.33 33.30
C VAL A 337 -33.24 -2.72 34.39
N LEU A 338 -32.57 -1.61 34.07
CA LEU A 338 -31.83 -0.80 35.03
C LEU A 338 -32.81 -0.11 36.00
N ARG A 339 -32.86 -0.57 37.26
CA ARG A 339 -33.48 0.16 38.38
C ARG A 339 -32.41 0.97 39.11
N GLN A 340 -32.60 2.28 39.19
CA GLN A 340 -31.85 3.19 40.05
C GLN A 340 -32.16 2.93 41.53
N LEU A 341 -31.14 2.90 42.39
CA LEU A 341 -31.26 2.97 43.85
C LEU A 341 -30.22 3.96 44.42
N PRO A 342 -30.48 4.55 45.61
CA PRO A 342 -30.06 5.91 45.94
C PRO A 342 -28.67 6.01 46.60
N VAL A 343 -28.15 7.24 46.54
CA VAL A 343 -26.90 7.70 47.14
C VAL A 343 -27.03 7.77 48.66
N ASP A 344 -26.06 7.19 49.38
CA ASP A 344 -25.87 7.47 50.81
C ASP A 344 -24.39 7.63 51.19
N ARG A 345 -24.24 8.36 52.29
CA ARG A 345 -23.16 9.25 52.70
C ARG A 345 -21.99 8.61 53.49
N GLU A 346 -20.86 9.32 53.43
CA GLU A 346 -19.81 9.56 54.46
C GLU A 346 -18.55 8.66 54.64
N ARG A 347 -17.41 9.32 54.32
CA ARG A 347 -16.13 9.47 55.07
C ARG A 347 -15.21 8.25 55.35
N ARG A 348 -13.99 8.31 54.80
CA ARG A 348 -12.75 8.66 55.56
C ARG A 348 -11.54 8.97 54.65
N LEU A 349 -11.05 10.20 54.86
CA LEU A 349 -9.76 10.89 54.59
C LEU A 349 -8.53 10.10 55.12
N LEU A 350 -7.30 10.04 54.53
CA LEU A 350 -6.24 10.99 54.09
C LEU A 350 -5.09 10.18 53.39
N PRO A 351 -3.98 10.76 52.85
CA PRO A 351 -3.78 12.05 52.20
C PRO A 351 -3.05 11.98 50.82
N THR A 352 -3.15 13.13 50.17
CA THR A 352 -2.52 13.72 48.97
C THR A 352 -0.99 13.65 48.83
N LEU A 353 -0.53 13.57 47.55
CA LEU A 353 0.59 14.31 46.94
C LEU A 353 0.36 14.26 45.40
N ALA A 354 -0.24 15.31 44.82
CA ALA A 354 0.44 16.34 44.01
C ALA A 354 0.68 15.93 42.54
N ASP A 355 -0.31 16.25 41.70
CA ASP A 355 -0.15 16.59 40.26
C ASP A 355 0.58 17.96 40.12
N PRO A 356 1.03 18.44 38.94
CA PRO A 356 0.55 18.09 37.59
C PRO A 356 1.64 18.04 36.48
N ILE A 357 1.18 17.77 35.24
CA ILE A 357 1.50 18.47 33.96
C ILE A 357 1.70 17.45 32.81
N CYS A 358 0.85 17.60 31.77
CA CYS A 358 1.06 17.50 30.31
C CYS A 358 2.16 16.56 29.75
N SER A 359 2.10 15.93 28.58
CA SER A 359 1.17 15.82 27.45
C SER A 359 1.98 15.19 26.29
N VAL A 360 1.37 14.33 25.47
CA VAL A 360 1.67 13.99 24.04
C VAL A 360 3.03 13.38 23.61
N GLU A 361 2.93 12.52 22.56
CA GLU A 361 3.95 12.04 21.58
C GLU A 361 4.88 10.89 22.04
N GLY A 362 5.33 9.92 21.24
CA GLY A 362 5.32 9.70 19.79
C GLY A 362 6.63 8.97 19.37
N CYS A 363 6.55 8.12 18.34
CA CYS A 363 7.63 7.57 17.49
C CYS A 363 8.47 6.33 17.90
N CYS A 364 8.28 5.30 17.04
CA CYS A 364 9.20 4.27 16.52
C CYS A 364 10.54 4.86 16.02
N SER A 365 11.63 4.14 15.68
CA SER A 365 12.10 2.75 15.69
C SER A 365 13.57 2.79 15.17
N CYS A 366 14.33 1.70 15.36
CA CYS A 366 15.69 1.38 14.84
C CYS A 366 16.93 2.15 15.38
N GLY A 367 17.33 1.82 16.62
CA GLY A 367 18.68 2.12 17.13
C GLY A 367 19.77 1.22 16.52
N LEU A 368 20.55 1.76 15.57
CA LEU A 368 21.87 1.24 15.19
C LEU A 368 22.90 2.39 15.24
N PRO A 369 24.08 2.21 15.86
CA PRO A 369 25.03 3.30 16.10
C PRO A 369 25.90 3.62 14.88
N LEU A 370 26.04 4.92 14.56
CA LEU A 370 27.08 5.49 13.69
C LEU A 370 28.19 6.10 14.58
N ARG A 371 29.46 6.07 14.15
CA ARG A 371 30.62 6.54 14.95
C ARG A 371 31.58 7.45 14.17
N TRP A 372 32.40 8.20 14.91
CA TRP A 372 33.38 9.18 14.44
C TRP A 372 34.77 8.89 15.02
N ALA A 373 35.82 8.99 14.22
CA ALA A 373 37.22 8.85 14.66
C ALA A 373 37.95 10.19 14.58
N GLY A 374 38.58 10.62 15.68
CA GLY A 374 39.48 11.78 15.71
C GLY A 374 40.80 11.41 16.38
N LEU A 375 41.91 11.63 15.67
CA LEU A 375 43.26 11.53 16.22
C LEU A 375 43.59 12.82 16.99
N THR A 376 43.92 12.70 18.26
CA THR A 376 44.54 13.81 19.00
C THR A 376 45.76 13.30 19.77
N GLU A 377 46.95 13.53 19.21
CA GLU A 377 48.17 13.58 19.99
C GLU A 377 49.02 14.79 19.54
N GLY A 378 49.43 15.60 20.51
CA GLY A 378 50.69 16.35 20.49
C GLY A 378 50.94 17.41 19.39
N VAL A 379 50.49 18.64 19.64
CA VAL A 379 51.17 19.94 19.38
C VAL A 379 51.57 20.33 17.94
N SER A 380 51.32 21.62 17.66
CA SER A 380 51.92 22.52 16.66
C SER A 380 51.30 22.64 15.25
N VAL A 381 51.36 23.88 14.78
CA VAL A 381 50.66 24.47 13.65
C VAL A 381 51.00 23.74 12.34
N GLY A 382 49.97 23.22 11.66
CA GLY A 382 50.07 22.86 10.24
C GLY A 382 49.74 21.42 9.83
N GLN A 383 49.02 20.61 10.62
CA GLN A 383 48.55 19.29 10.17
C GLN A 383 47.03 19.22 9.99
N VAL A 384 46.62 18.63 8.86
CA VAL A 384 45.24 18.47 8.42
C VAL A 384 44.57 17.35 9.22
N LEU A 385 43.49 17.69 9.93
CA LEU A 385 42.58 16.73 10.55
C LEU A 385 41.76 16.03 9.45
N HIS A 386 41.92 14.72 9.31
CA HIS A 386 41.04 13.91 8.47
C HIS A 386 39.91 13.33 9.33
N THR A 387 38.66 13.72 9.05
CA THR A 387 37.47 13.11 9.64
C THR A 387 36.84 12.13 8.65
N SER A 388 36.65 10.89 9.09
CA SER A 388 35.97 9.83 8.33
C SER A 388 34.72 9.34 9.05
N VAL A 389 33.71 8.96 8.27
CA VAL A 389 32.53 8.23 8.73
C VAL A 389 32.76 6.76 8.43
N GLU A 390 32.56 5.91 9.44
CA GLU A 390 32.70 4.46 9.31
C GLU A 390 31.42 3.77 9.82
N ARG A 391 31.05 2.67 9.16
CA ARG A 391 29.87 1.86 9.48
C ARG A 391 30.31 0.51 10.04
N CYS A 392 29.73 0.13 11.18
CA CYS A 392 29.91 -1.20 11.75
C CYS A 392 29.00 -2.21 11.05
N ASP A 393 29.55 -3.38 10.72
CA ASP A 393 28.79 -4.58 10.44
C ASP A 393 28.80 -5.51 11.68
N PRO A 394 27.67 -5.62 12.40
CA PRO A 394 27.61 -6.40 13.65
C PRO A 394 27.67 -7.91 13.43
N TRP A 395 27.54 -8.41 12.19
CA TRP A 395 27.62 -9.85 11.90
C TRP A 395 29.05 -10.32 11.67
N SER A 396 29.94 -9.40 11.30
CA SER A 396 31.36 -9.68 11.06
C SER A 396 32.30 -9.01 12.06
N ASP A 397 31.76 -8.23 13.01
CA ASP A 397 32.48 -7.39 13.98
C ASP A 397 33.57 -6.53 13.31
N SER A 398 33.26 -6.03 12.13
CA SER A 398 34.19 -5.29 11.28
C SER A 398 33.64 -3.90 10.93
N TRP A 399 34.55 -2.95 10.73
CA TRP A 399 34.23 -1.56 10.40
C TRP A 399 34.60 -1.27 8.96
N ALA A 400 33.67 -0.67 8.23
CA ALA A 400 33.84 -0.29 6.84
C ALA A 400 33.82 1.23 6.68
N PHE A 401 34.82 1.77 5.97
CA PHE A 401 34.88 3.18 5.64
C PHE A 401 33.72 3.59 4.72
N VAL A 402 33.06 4.70 5.06
CA VAL A 402 31.91 5.22 4.31
C VAL A 402 32.28 6.48 3.54
N SER A 403 32.91 7.48 4.18
CA SER A 403 33.28 8.72 3.51
C SER A 403 34.24 9.59 4.34
N SER A 404 35.03 10.45 3.68
CA SER A 404 35.76 11.56 4.31
C SER A 404 34.93 12.84 4.27
N LEU A 405 34.85 13.60 5.37
CA LEU A 405 34.08 14.85 5.41
C LEU A 405 34.95 16.10 5.21
N PRO A 406 34.52 17.07 4.39
CA PRO A 406 35.12 18.40 4.39
C PRO A 406 34.69 19.19 5.63
N LEU A 407 35.62 19.96 6.20
CA LEU A 407 35.53 20.61 7.52
C LEU A 407 34.61 21.86 7.61
N THR A 408 33.69 22.07 6.67
CA THR A 408 32.82 23.26 6.68
C THR A 408 31.34 22.90 6.58
N ASP A 409 30.52 23.58 7.39
CA ASP A 409 29.05 23.58 7.45
C ASP A 409 28.34 22.40 8.15
N PHE A 410 28.89 21.96 9.29
CA PHE A 410 28.20 21.03 10.19
C PHE A 410 28.15 21.55 11.63
N THR A 411 27.00 21.39 12.27
CA THR A 411 26.81 21.65 13.71
C THR A 411 26.60 20.31 14.42
N PHE A 412 27.34 20.08 15.51
CA PHE A 412 27.32 18.81 16.25
C PHE A 412 26.62 18.97 17.59
N ALA A 413 25.84 17.97 18.00
CA ALA A 413 25.27 17.86 19.34
C ALA A 413 25.58 16.48 19.93
N ILE A 414 26.12 16.47 21.16
CA ILE A 414 26.39 15.24 21.92
C ILE A 414 25.32 15.16 23.03
N PRO A 415 24.45 14.13 23.04
CA PRO A 415 23.46 13.99 24.09
C PRO A 415 24.13 13.49 25.38
N LEU A 416 24.11 14.30 26.44
CA LEU A 416 24.47 13.90 27.80
C LEU A 416 23.23 13.28 28.47
N SER A 417 22.86 12.05 28.10
CA SER A 417 21.69 11.40 28.70
C SER A 417 21.98 10.75 30.06
N HIS A 418 23.25 10.64 30.47
CA HIS A 418 23.69 10.24 31.81
C HIS A 418 25.01 10.99 32.12
N GLU A 419 25.32 11.28 33.38
CA GLU A 419 26.44 12.16 33.83
C GLU A 419 27.88 11.74 33.43
N VAL A 420 28.06 10.84 32.46
CA VAL A 420 29.35 10.57 31.81
C VAL A 420 29.12 10.31 30.31
N PRO A 421 29.85 10.97 29.39
CA PRO A 421 29.75 10.65 27.97
C PRO A 421 30.23 9.21 27.72
N LEU A 422 29.44 8.44 26.96
CA LEU A 422 29.81 7.09 26.50
C LEU A 422 30.97 7.19 25.51
N CYS A 423 32.20 7.19 26.01
CA CYS A 423 33.40 7.21 25.19
C CYS A 423 34.09 5.84 25.19
N THR A 424 34.67 5.44 24.06
CA THR A 424 35.60 4.28 24.00
C THR A 424 36.89 4.72 23.31
N ALA A 425 37.99 3.99 23.50
CA ALA A 425 39.28 4.30 22.89
C ALA A 425 39.84 3.05 22.20
N HIS A 426 40.44 3.23 21.03
CA HIS A 426 41.12 2.18 20.27
C HIS A 426 42.32 2.80 19.57
N GLY A 427 43.52 2.30 19.89
CA GLY A 427 44.77 2.96 19.52
C GLY A 427 44.92 4.33 20.20
N SER A 428 45.41 5.33 19.46
CA SER A 428 45.59 6.72 19.91
C SER A 428 44.35 7.61 19.70
N SER A 429 43.17 7.02 19.50
CA SER A 429 41.93 7.73 19.16
C SER A 429 40.83 7.49 20.19
N VAL A 430 40.03 8.54 20.44
CA VAL A 430 38.88 8.55 21.35
C VAL A 430 37.59 8.69 20.56
N TYR A 431 36.60 7.87 20.87
CA TYR A 431 35.36 7.70 20.11
C TYR A 431 34.15 8.02 20.99
N ALA A 432 33.21 8.84 20.51
CA ALA A 432 31.96 9.18 21.20
C ALA A 432 30.75 9.18 20.22
N PRO A 433 29.55 8.76 20.66
CA PRO A 433 28.32 8.80 19.85
C PRO A 433 27.72 10.22 19.81
N GLY A 434 27.25 10.66 18.64
CA GLY A 434 26.63 11.97 18.46
C GLY A 434 25.82 12.08 17.15
N THR A 435 25.00 13.13 17.02
CA THR A 435 24.19 13.42 15.83
C THR A 435 24.72 14.63 15.07
N ALA A 436 24.69 14.59 13.73
CA ALA A 436 25.11 15.68 12.86
C ALA A 436 23.93 16.20 12.03
N GLN A 437 23.73 17.52 12.01
CA GLN A 437 22.80 18.18 11.10
C GLN A 437 23.59 19.09 10.14
N ARG A 438 23.29 18.98 8.84
CA ARG A 438 23.82 19.89 7.81
C ARG A 438 22.81 21.02 7.62
N ALA A 439 23.26 22.27 7.73
CA ALA A 439 22.42 23.42 7.46
C ALA A 439 22.18 23.52 5.95
N GLY A 440 20.95 23.32 5.49
CA GLY A 440 20.46 23.95 4.26
C GLY A 440 20.32 23.10 2.99
N GLU A 441 20.90 21.91 2.84
CA GLU A 441 20.70 21.09 1.62
C GLU A 441 20.73 19.58 1.92
N LYS A 442 19.79 18.82 1.32
CA LYS A 442 19.75 17.35 1.37
C LYS A 442 20.64 16.76 0.27
N PRO A 443 21.74 16.05 0.60
CA PRO A 443 22.56 15.36 -0.38
C PRO A 443 21.93 14.02 -0.82
N LEU A 444 21.97 13.77 -2.14
CA LEU A 444 21.78 12.48 -2.77
C LEU A 444 22.95 11.53 -2.43
N LEU A 445 22.65 10.26 -2.17
CA LEU A 445 23.62 9.17 -2.14
C LEU A 445 23.41 8.28 -3.37
N ARG A 446 24.47 8.09 -4.15
CA ARG A 446 24.59 7.12 -5.24
C ARG A 446 24.97 5.76 -4.70
#